data_AF-A0A939ZX52-F1
#
_entry.id   AF-A0A939ZX52-F1
#
_cell.length_a   1.000
_cell.length_b   1.000
_cell.length_c   1.000
_cell.angle_alpha   90.00
_cell.angle_beta   90.00
_cell.angle_gamma   90.00
#
_symmetry.space_group_name_H-M   'P 1'
#
loop_
_entity.id
_entity.type
_entity.pdbx_description
1 polymer ?
#
loop_
_entity_poly.entity_id
_entity_poly.type
_entity_poly.pdbx_seq_one_letter_code
_entity_poly.pdbx_strand_id
1 'polypeptide(L)' 'MIYREYGNTGIRLSQLGFGAMRLPNDDEEAVRIMRAAVDGGVNYLDTAFGY' A
#
# COMPACT_ATOMS: atom_id res chain seq x y z
N MET A 1 -10.16 -1.75 -8.69
CA MET A 1 -9.43 -2.58 -7.71
C MET A 1 -10.24 -3.84 -7.39
N ILE A 2 -9.58 -5.00 -7.22
CA ILE A 2 -10.21 -6.26 -6.73
C ILE A 2 -9.88 -6.40 -5.24
N TYR A 3 -10.88 -6.76 -4.41
CA TYR A 3 -10.71 -6.91 -2.96
C TYR A 3 -11.02 -8.35 -2.49
N ARG A 4 -10.16 -8.88 -1.63
CA ARG A 4 -10.25 -10.23 -1.03
C ARG A 4 -10.39 -10.16 0.48
N GLU A 5 -11.04 -11.16 1.07
CA GLU A 5 -11.15 -11.28 2.53
C GLU A 5 -9.79 -11.62 3.14
N TYR A 6 -9.44 -10.94 4.23
CA TYR A 6 -8.23 -11.21 4.98
C TYR A 6 -8.49 -12.24 6.08
N GLY A 7 -8.38 -13.52 5.71
CA GLY A 7 -8.71 -14.63 6.60
C GLY A 7 -10.12 -14.48 7.17
N ASN A 8 -10.28 -14.72 8.47
CA ASN A 8 -11.56 -14.62 9.17
C ASN A 8 -11.76 -13.26 9.89
N THR A 9 -11.06 -12.20 9.46
CA THR A 9 -11.08 -10.89 10.15
C THR A 9 -12.27 -10.01 9.76
N GLY A 10 -12.98 -10.33 8.67
CA GLY A 10 -14.01 -9.48 8.08
C GLY A 10 -13.47 -8.26 7.32
N ILE A 11 -12.15 -8.05 7.30
CA ILE A 11 -11.50 -6.97 6.54
C ILE A 11 -11.35 -7.41 5.08
N ARG A 12 -11.60 -6.48 4.14
CA ARG A 12 -11.35 -6.69 2.71
C ARG A 12 -10.15 -5.88 2.25
N LEU A 13 -9.09 -6.57 1.84
CA LEU A 13 -7.85 -5.97 1.35
C LEU A 13 -7.78 -6.02 -0.17
N SER A 14 -7.13 -5.02 -0.78
CA SER A 14 -6.83 -4.98 -2.20
C SER A 14 -5.94 -6.17 -2.57
N GLN A 15 -6.25 -6.85 -3.68
CA GLN A 15 -5.45 -8.00 -4.15
C GLN A 15 -4.01 -7.58 -4.50
N LEU A 16 -3.83 -6.34 -4.95
CA LEU A 16 -2.53 -5.70 -5.08
C LEU A 16 -2.26 -4.88 -3.79
N GLY A 17 -1.15 -5.17 -3.12
CA GLY A 17 -0.62 -4.36 -2.01
C GLY A 17 0.46 -3.38 -2.47
N PHE A 18 0.82 -2.45 -1.59
CA PHE A 18 1.92 -1.51 -1.80
C PHE A 18 3.00 -1.72 -0.74
N GLY A 19 4.22 -2.03 -1.17
CA GLY A 19 5.38 -2.19 -0.29
C GLY A 19 6.21 -0.91 -0.24
N ALA A 20 6.57 -0.46 0.97
CA ALA A 20 7.29 0.79 1.18
C ALA A 20 8.83 0.66 1.26
N MET A 21 9.39 -0.55 1.07
CA MET A 21 10.84 -0.83 1.21
C MET A 21 11.75 -0.03 0.27
N ARG A 22 11.24 0.44 -0.88
CA ARG A 22 12.04 1.08 -1.92
C ARG A 22 11.45 2.39 -2.38
N LEU A 23 10.92 3.16 -1.43
CA LEU A 23 10.51 4.53 -1.72
C LEU A 23 11.73 5.37 -2.13
N PRO A 24 11.54 6.38 -2.99
CA PRO A 24 12.56 7.37 -3.27
C PRO A 24 13.00 8.10 -2.00
N ASN A 25 14.24 8.59 -1.99
CA ASN A 25 14.74 9.45 -0.91
C ASN A 25 14.11 10.85 -0.92
N ASP A 26 13.44 11.24 -2.02
CA ASP A 26 12.69 12.50 -2.10
C ASP A 26 11.30 12.30 -1.51
N ASP A 27 11.03 12.97 -0.39
CA ASP A 27 9.78 12.81 0.36
C ASP A 27 8.55 13.16 -0.47
N GLU A 28 8.62 14.21 -1.29
CA GLU A 28 7.48 14.61 -2.11
C GLU A 28 7.17 13.54 -3.18
N GLU A 29 8.18 13.00 -3.86
CA GLU A 29 7.99 11.90 -4.80
C GLU A 29 7.50 10.63 -4.12
N ALA A 30 8.05 10.28 -2.95
CA ALA A 30 7.59 9.13 -2.18
C ALA A 30 6.10 9.27 -1.83
N VAL A 31 5.68 10.44 -1.36
CA VAL A 31 4.27 10.75 -1.08
C VAL A 31 3.43 10.67 -2.36
N ARG A 32 3.90 11.25 -3.48
CA ARG A 32 3.18 11.17 -4.77
C ARG A 32 2.94 9.73 -5.21
N ILE A 33 3.94 8.86 -5.10
CA ILE A 33 3.83 7.44 -5.46
C ILE A 33 2.86 6.71 -4.53
N MET A 34 2.98 6.91 -3.21
CA MET A 34 2.06 6.30 -2.24
C MET A 34 0.61 6.75 -2.48
N ARG A 35 0.40 8.05 -2.76
CA ARG A 35 -0.90 8.61 -3.09
C ARG A 35 -1.48 8.00 -4.35
N ALA A 36 -0.68 7.84 -5.42
CA ALA A 36 -1.15 7.19 -6.65
C ALA A 36 -1.64 5.75 -6.39
N ALA A 37 -0.97 4.99 -5.53
CA ALA A 37 -1.42 3.65 -5.14
C ALA A 37 -2.75 3.68 -4.39
N VAL A 38 -2.88 4.55 -3.39
CA VAL A 38 -4.09 4.70 -2.57
C VAL A 38 -5.27 5.21 -3.40
N ASP A 39 -5.05 6.24 -4.21
CA ASP A 39 -6.07 6.82 -5.11
C ASP A 39 -6.48 5.81 -6.20
N GLY A 40 -5.60 4.87 -6.56
CA GLY A 40 -5.90 3.70 -7.41
C GLY A 40 -6.67 2.57 -6.71
N GLY A 41 -6.95 2.72 -5.42
CA GLY A 41 -7.76 1.81 -4.60
C GLY A 41 -6.98 0.79 -3.78
N VAL A 42 -5.64 0.88 -3.72
CA VAL A 42 -4.84 0.04 -2.81
C VAL A 42 -5.15 0.44 -1.37
N ASN A 43 -5.48 -0.53 -0.52
CA ASN A 43 -5.75 -0.31 0.90
C ASN A 43 -4.91 -1.19 1.82
N TYR A 44 -3.93 -1.92 1.28
CA TYR A 44 -2.96 -2.70 2.03
C TYR A 44 -1.55 -2.16 1.78
N LEU A 45 -0.96 -1.55 2.83
CA LEU A 45 0.37 -0.96 2.83
C LEU A 45 1.27 -1.78 3.76
N ASP A 46 2.42 -2.22 3.25
CA ASP A 46 3.41 -3.00 3.98
C ASP A 46 4.68 -2.17 4.20
N THR A 47 5.13 -2.09 5.45
CA THR A 47 6.35 -1.36 5.85
C THR A 47 6.94 -1.95 7.14
N ALA A 48 8.19 -1.59 7.45
CA ALA A 48 8.85 -1.99 8.68
C ALA A 48 9.90 -0.96 9.10
N PHE A 49 10.34 -1.04 10.36
CA PHE A 49 11.51 -0.30 10.82
C PHE A 49 12.78 -0.84 10.12
N GLY A 50 13.50 0.04 9.43
CA GLY A 50 14.71 -0.30 8.67
C GLY A 50 14.50 -0.49 7.16
N TYR A 51 13.26 -0.33 6.69
CA TYR A 51 12.94 -0.14 5.28
C TYR A 51 13.27 1.28 4.83
#